data_AF-A0A3D2V306-F1
#
_entry.id   AF-A0A3D2V306-F1
#
_cell.length_a   1.000
_cell.length_b   1.000
_cell.length_c   1.000
_cell.angle_alpha   90.00
_cell.angle_beta   90.00
_cell.angle_gamma   90.00
#
_symmetry.space_group_name_H-M   'P 1'
#
loop_
_entity.id
_entity.type
_entity.pdbx_description
1 polymer ?
#
loop_
_entity_poly.entity_id
_entity_poly.type
_entity_poly.pdbx_seq_one_letter_code
_entity_poly.pdbx_strand_id
1 'polypeptide(L)'
;MLRRYPDPDREPGNGKERDSFRVYGDEAPEHVREFYRQNHEYQTVEFNLKARERFLSRNQRRMGIWEAMEFLNTLVDESDPDTNLSQIEHLLQTSEAIREDGHPRWFVLTGLVHDLGKILCLFGEPQWA
;
A
#
# COMPACT_ATOMS: atom_id res chain seq x y z
N MET A 1 -27.93 14.48 6.92
CA MET A 1 -26.72 14.40 6.07
C MET A 1 -25.86 13.30 6.65
N LEU A 2 -25.55 12.23 5.91
CA LEU A 2 -24.66 11.17 6.42
C LEU A 2 -23.28 11.80 6.69
N ARG A 3 -22.74 11.61 7.91
CA ARG A 3 -21.37 11.99 8.26
C ARG A 3 -20.46 11.17 7.32
N ARG A 4 -19.82 11.85 6.36
CA ARG A 4 -19.04 11.20 5.28
C ARG A 4 -17.61 10.87 5.69
N TYR A 5 -17.11 11.49 6.76
CA TYR A 5 -15.74 11.36 7.22
C TYR A 5 -15.73 10.99 8.70
N PRO A 6 -14.68 10.29 9.16
CA PRO A 6 -14.46 10.00 10.56
C PRO A 6 -14.47 11.27 11.41
N ASP A 7 -14.72 11.12 12.69
CA ASP A 7 -14.63 12.23 13.64
C ASP A 7 -13.20 12.82 13.60
N PRO A 8 -13.02 14.10 13.25
CA PRO A 8 -11.70 14.72 13.21
C PRO A 8 -11.03 14.78 14.58
N ASP A 9 -11.77 14.54 15.67
CA ASP A 9 -11.27 14.50 17.04
C ASP A 9 -10.96 13.06 17.52
N ARG A 10 -11.20 12.02 16.69
CA ARG A 10 -10.85 10.63 17.02
C ARG A 10 -9.33 10.46 17.03
N GLU A 11 -8.77 10.04 18.17
CA GLU A 11 -7.34 9.74 18.25
C GLU A 11 -6.95 8.56 17.36
N PRO A 12 -5.72 8.54 16.82
CA PRO A 12 -5.20 7.39 16.08
C PRO A 12 -5.25 6.12 16.93
N GLY A 13 -5.81 5.04 16.39
CA GLY A 13 -5.99 3.78 17.12
C GLY A 13 -4.70 3.02 17.48
N ASN A 14 -3.53 3.58 17.18
CA ASN A 14 -2.21 2.97 17.40
C ASN A 14 -1.37 3.69 18.46
N GLY A 15 -1.94 4.67 19.20
CA GLY A 15 -1.27 5.34 20.31
C GLY A 15 -0.12 6.27 19.92
N LYS A 16 0.07 6.52 18.62
CA LYS A 16 1.03 7.50 18.09
C LYS A 16 0.33 8.84 17.87
N GLU A 17 1.05 9.92 18.11
CA GLU A 17 0.57 11.27 17.78
C GLU A 17 0.47 11.44 16.25
N ARG A 18 -0.52 12.22 15.79
CA ARG A 18 -0.78 12.42 14.35
C ARG A 18 0.45 12.93 13.60
N ASP A 19 1.25 13.78 14.22
CA ASP A 19 2.43 14.40 13.62
C ASP A 19 3.64 13.44 13.53
N SER A 20 3.54 12.25 14.13
CA SER A 20 4.59 11.21 14.05
C SER A 20 4.45 10.25 12.86
N PHE A 21 3.41 10.42 12.04
CA PHE A 21 3.22 9.66 10.80
C PHE A 21 3.82 10.37 9.59
N ARG A 22 4.23 9.59 8.59
CA ARG A 22 4.67 10.09 7.27
C ARG A 22 5.85 11.06 7.36
N VAL A 23 6.84 10.73 8.20
CA VAL A 23 8.06 11.53 8.36
C VAL A 23 9.08 11.18 7.27
N TYR A 24 9.29 12.09 6.31
CA TYR A 24 10.19 11.92 5.15
C TYR A 24 11.41 12.87 5.14
N GLY A 25 11.63 13.60 6.24
CA GLY A 25 12.75 14.53 6.39
C GLY A 25 14.09 13.84 6.69
N ASP A 26 15.00 14.56 7.37
CA ASP A 26 16.34 14.04 7.71
C ASP A 26 16.31 12.80 8.62
N GLU A 27 15.22 12.62 9.36
CA GLU A 27 14.96 11.48 10.25
C GLU A 27 14.37 10.26 9.54
N ALA A 28 14.06 10.36 8.24
CA ALA A 28 13.49 9.25 7.48
C ALA A 28 14.45 8.06 7.44
N PRO A 29 13.93 6.81 7.53
CA PRO A 29 14.74 5.62 7.37
C PRO A 29 15.50 5.61 6.04
N GLU A 30 16.73 5.11 6.04
CA GLU A 30 17.59 5.11 4.86
C GLU A 30 16.97 4.35 3.67
N HIS A 31 16.29 3.24 3.94
CA HIS A 31 15.62 2.44 2.90
C HIS A 31 14.52 3.24 2.18
N VAL A 32 13.74 4.05 2.92
CA VAL A 32 12.71 4.94 2.34
C VAL A 32 13.37 6.03 1.50
N ARG A 33 14.46 6.64 1.97
CA ARG A 33 15.18 7.66 1.19
C ARG A 33 15.73 7.09 -0.11
N GLU A 34 16.35 5.92 -0.05
CA GLU A 34 16.91 5.26 -1.23
C GLU A 34 15.82 4.81 -2.20
N PHE A 35 14.69 4.29 -1.68
CA PHE A 35 13.51 3.97 -2.48
C PHE A 35 13.07 5.18 -3.31
N TYR A 36 12.85 6.33 -2.67
CA TYR A 36 12.38 7.52 -3.37
C TYR A 36 13.44 8.15 -4.27
N ARG A 37 14.72 8.05 -3.92
CA ARG A 37 15.82 8.47 -4.79
C ARG A 37 15.78 7.70 -6.11
N GLN A 38 15.68 6.36 -6.05
CA GLN A 38 15.59 5.51 -7.24
C GLN A 38 14.30 5.72 -8.01
N ASN A 39 13.16 5.82 -7.32
CA ASN A 39 11.86 6.11 -7.94
C ASN A 39 11.94 7.41 -8.77
N HIS A 40 12.42 8.50 -8.17
CA HIS A 40 12.49 9.80 -8.85
C HIS A 40 13.53 9.84 -9.97
N GLU A 41 14.58 9.01 -9.91
CA GLU A 41 15.60 8.93 -10.95
C GLU A 41 15.12 8.13 -12.18
N TYR A 42 14.39 7.04 -11.96
CA TYR A 42 14.11 6.05 -13.01
C TYR A 42 12.65 6.04 -13.52
N GLN A 43 11.71 6.67 -12.82
CA GLN A 43 10.32 6.83 -13.27
C GLN A 43 10.21 7.81 -14.45
N THR A 44 10.49 7.31 -15.65
CA THR A 44 10.38 8.06 -16.90
C THR A 44 9.11 7.68 -17.68
N VAL A 45 8.71 8.51 -18.65
CA VAL A 45 7.61 8.15 -19.58
C VAL A 45 7.90 6.84 -20.30
N GLU A 46 9.14 6.63 -20.72
CA GLU A 46 9.57 5.38 -21.37
C GLU A 46 9.39 4.17 -20.46
N PHE A 47 9.83 4.29 -19.19
CA PHE A 47 9.64 3.25 -18.18
C PHE A 47 8.16 2.91 -17.99
N ASN A 48 7.31 3.93 -17.78
CA ASN A 48 5.88 3.75 -17.58
C ASN A 48 5.19 3.04 -18.76
N LEU A 49 5.53 3.43 -19.99
CA LEU A 49 4.95 2.81 -21.19
C LEU A 49 5.31 1.32 -21.28
N LYS A 50 6.57 0.96 -21.01
CA LYS A 50 7.03 -0.44 -20.97
C LYS A 50 6.36 -1.25 -19.86
N ALA A 51 6.27 -0.71 -18.65
CA ALA A 51 5.61 -1.38 -17.52
C ALA A 51 4.12 -1.64 -17.83
N ARG A 52 3.43 -0.65 -18.43
CA ARG A 52 2.03 -0.80 -18.84
C ARG A 52 1.86 -1.87 -19.90
N GLU A 53 2.69 -1.89 -20.95
CA GLU A 53 2.65 -2.93 -21.98
C GLU A 53 2.83 -4.32 -21.34
N ARG A 54 3.81 -4.47 -20.46
CA ARG A 54 4.10 -5.73 -19.75
C ARG A 54 2.90 -6.21 -18.93
N PHE A 55 2.34 -5.37 -18.07
CA PHE A 55 1.34 -5.81 -17.08
C PHE A 55 -0.10 -5.79 -17.57
N LEU A 56 -0.45 -4.92 -18.54
CA LEU A 56 -1.79 -4.93 -19.14
C LEU A 56 -2.06 -6.16 -20.00
N SER A 57 -1.00 -6.89 -20.41
CA SER A 57 -1.15 -8.20 -21.06
C SER A 57 -1.76 -9.27 -20.15
N ARG A 58 -1.68 -9.10 -18.82
CA ARG A 58 -2.23 -10.01 -17.79
C ARG A 58 -1.74 -11.47 -17.88
N ASN A 59 -0.54 -11.68 -18.41
CA ASN A 59 0.04 -13.00 -18.64
C ASN A 59 0.90 -13.55 -17.50
N GLN A 60 0.86 -12.94 -16.30
CA GLN A 60 1.73 -13.33 -15.17
C GLN A 60 1.19 -14.55 -14.42
N ARG A 61 0.04 -14.41 -13.76
CA ARG A 61 -0.56 -15.47 -12.93
C ARG A 61 -2.06 -15.25 -12.75
N ARG A 62 -2.82 -16.34 -12.60
CA ARG A 62 -4.22 -16.31 -12.16
C ARG A 62 -4.31 -16.77 -10.72
N MET A 63 -5.03 -16.02 -9.89
CA MET A 63 -5.17 -16.27 -8.45
C MET A 63 -6.50 -15.72 -7.93
N GLY A 64 -7.02 -16.30 -6.85
CA GLY A 64 -8.05 -15.70 -6.02
C GLY A 64 -7.50 -14.56 -5.17
N ILE A 65 -8.39 -13.78 -4.54
CA ILE A 65 -7.99 -12.64 -3.70
C ILE A 65 -7.15 -13.07 -2.50
N TRP A 66 -7.56 -14.15 -1.81
CA TRP A 66 -6.80 -14.64 -0.66
C TRP A 66 -5.42 -15.16 -1.06
N GLU A 67 -5.33 -15.89 -2.18
CA GLU A 67 -4.03 -16.33 -2.73
C GLU A 67 -3.14 -15.14 -3.12
N ALA A 68 -3.72 -14.05 -3.62
CA ALA A 68 -2.99 -12.82 -3.91
C ALA A 68 -2.46 -12.15 -2.64
N MET A 69 -3.25 -12.16 -1.56
CA MET A 69 -2.83 -11.65 -0.26
C MET A 69 -1.70 -12.48 0.33
N GLU A 70 -1.80 -13.81 0.29
CA GLU A 70 -0.73 -14.72 0.73
C GLU A 70 0.54 -14.54 -0.08
N PHE A 71 0.42 -14.36 -1.39
CA PHE A 71 1.56 -14.08 -2.25
C PHE A 71 2.18 -12.71 -1.91
N LEU A 72 1.38 -11.66 -1.77
CA LEU A 72 1.84 -10.34 -1.38
C LEU A 72 2.52 -10.35 0.01
N ASN A 73 2.10 -11.24 0.92
CA ASN A 73 2.63 -11.33 2.28
C ASN A 73 4.13 -11.69 2.36
N THR A 74 4.76 -12.08 1.24
CA THR A 74 6.21 -12.29 1.16
C THR A 74 6.99 -10.99 0.93
N LEU A 75 6.32 -9.87 0.71
CA LEU A 75 6.89 -8.55 0.47
C LEU A 75 6.87 -7.72 1.76
N VAL A 76 7.98 -7.04 2.06
CA VAL A 76 8.02 -5.93 3.02
C VAL A 76 8.11 -4.64 2.20
N ASP A 77 7.21 -3.69 2.47
CA ASP A 77 7.12 -2.43 1.72
C ASP A 77 8.24 -1.47 2.13
N GLU A 78 9.19 -1.24 1.23
CA GLU A 78 10.34 -0.36 1.49
C GLU A 78 10.03 1.14 1.37
N SER A 79 8.81 1.51 0.95
CA SER A 79 8.40 2.91 0.79
C SER A 79 7.73 3.50 2.03
N ASP A 80 7.29 2.66 2.96
CA ASP A 80 6.49 3.08 4.12
C ASP A 80 7.38 3.40 5.34
N PRO A 81 7.40 4.65 5.82
CA PRO A 81 8.19 5.03 6.99
C PRO A 81 7.55 4.63 8.32
N ASP A 82 6.27 4.23 8.32
CA ASP A 82 5.44 4.15 9.52
C ASP A 82 5.29 2.73 10.07
N THR A 83 5.51 1.70 9.25
CA THR A 83 5.17 0.31 9.60
C THR A 83 6.01 -0.75 8.88
N ASN A 84 6.26 -1.87 9.58
CA ASN A 84 6.82 -3.12 9.04
C ASN A 84 5.80 -4.27 9.15
N LEU A 85 4.50 -3.94 9.20
CA LEU A 85 3.44 -4.95 9.26
C LEU A 85 3.50 -5.88 8.06
N SER A 86 3.07 -7.13 8.27
CA SER A 86 2.83 -8.01 7.14
C SER A 86 1.72 -7.42 6.26
N GLN A 87 1.78 -7.71 4.96
CA GLN A 87 0.83 -7.13 4.01
C GLN A 87 -0.61 -7.57 4.32
N ILE A 88 -0.82 -8.79 4.79
CA ILE A 88 -2.16 -9.25 5.22
C ILE A 88 -2.67 -8.43 6.40
N GLU A 89 -1.83 -8.15 7.41
CA GLU A 89 -2.24 -7.33 8.56
C GLU A 89 -2.64 -5.92 8.13
N HIS A 90 -1.87 -5.29 7.24
CA HIS A 90 -2.18 -3.95 6.72
C HIS A 90 -3.51 -3.92 5.95
N LEU A 91 -3.75 -4.89 5.07
CA LEU A 91 -5.00 -5.00 4.31
C LEU A 91 -6.21 -5.22 5.25
N LEU A 92 -6.06 -6.10 6.24
CA LEU A 92 -7.11 -6.36 7.23
C LEU A 92 -7.35 -5.14 8.11
N GLN A 93 -6.31 -4.49 8.63
CA GLN A 93 -6.40 -3.28 9.44
C GLN A 93 -7.19 -2.18 8.71
N THR A 94 -6.87 -1.95 7.44
CA THR A 94 -7.58 -0.98 6.61
C THR A 94 -9.05 -1.36 6.43
N SER A 95 -9.33 -2.62 6.07
CA SER A 95 -10.70 -3.09 5.86
C SER A 95 -11.56 -3.05 7.13
N GLU A 96 -10.98 -3.42 8.27
CA GLU A 96 -11.69 -3.52 9.55
C GLU A 96 -11.93 -2.13 10.15
N ALA A 97 -11.00 -1.19 10.00
CA ALA A 97 -11.24 0.21 10.37
C ALA A 97 -12.41 0.80 9.58
N ILE A 98 -12.48 0.56 8.27
CA ILE A 98 -13.59 0.99 7.41
C ILE A 98 -14.91 0.33 7.86
N ARG A 99 -14.85 -0.96 8.22
CA ARG A 99 -16.03 -1.72 8.69
C ARG A 99 -16.54 -1.18 10.03
N GLU A 100 -15.63 -0.91 10.97
CA GLU A 100 -15.94 -0.38 12.30
C GLU A 100 -16.58 1.01 12.23
N ASP A 101 -16.16 1.85 11.28
CA ASP A 101 -16.76 3.17 11.02
C ASP A 101 -18.16 3.10 10.37
N GLY A 102 -18.69 1.91 10.13
CA GLY A 102 -20.06 1.69 9.65
C GLY A 102 -20.25 1.92 8.14
N HIS A 103 -19.19 1.84 7.36
CA HIS A 103 -19.25 2.05 5.91
C HIS A 103 -19.86 0.86 5.13
N PRO A 104 -20.34 1.09 3.88
CA PRO A 104 -20.89 0.03 3.04
C PRO A 104 -19.89 -1.08 2.73
N ARG A 105 -20.40 -2.30 2.49
CA ARG A 105 -19.59 -3.50 2.20
C ARG A 105 -18.59 -3.33 1.05
N TRP A 106 -18.92 -2.57 0.02
CA TRP A 106 -18.00 -2.34 -1.10
C TRP A 106 -16.77 -1.55 -0.67
N PHE A 107 -16.89 -0.63 0.28
CA PHE A 107 -15.78 0.19 0.75
C PHE A 107 -14.86 -0.61 1.68
N VAL A 108 -15.45 -1.48 2.52
CA VAL A 108 -14.70 -2.49 3.29
C VAL A 108 -13.85 -3.35 2.35
N LEU A 109 -14.44 -3.84 1.25
CA LEU A 109 -13.73 -4.62 0.24
C LEU A 109 -12.63 -3.79 -0.44
N THR A 110 -12.87 -2.51 -0.75
CA THR A 110 -11.83 -1.62 -1.28
C THR A 110 -10.62 -1.56 -0.35
N GLY A 111 -10.82 -1.42 0.96
CA GLY A 111 -9.73 -1.46 1.94
C GLY A 111 -8.95 -2.77 1.90
N LEU A 112 -9.64 -3.91 1.72
CA LEU A 112 -9.00 -5.22 1.65
C LEU A 112 -8.14 -5.42 0.39
N VAL A 113 -8.50 -4.80 -0.75
CA VAL A 113 -7.84 -5.07 -2.04
C VAL A 113 -6.93 -3.93 -2.53
N HIS A 114 -6.89 -2.80 -1.82
CA HIS A 114 -6.27 -1.57 -2.32
C HIS A 114 -4.81 -1.74 -2.73
N ASP A 115 -4.03 -2.48 -1.94
CA ASP A 115 -2.59 -2.64 -2.12
C ASP A 115 -2.20 -3.93 -2.85
N LEU A 116 -3.16 -4.73 -3.33
CA LEU A 116 -2.86 -5.97 -4.07
C LEU A 116 -2.07 -5.73 -5.37
N GLY A 117 -2.00 -4.49 -5.86
CA GLY A 117 -1.11 -4.12 -6.96
C GLY A 117 0.37 -4.29 -6.65
N LYS A 118 0.78 -4.29 -5.37
CA LYS A 118 2.18 -4.46 -4.96
C LYS A 118 2.78 -5.84 -5.34
N ILE A 119 1.94 -6.81 -5.72
CA ILE A 119 2.41 -8.10 -6.26
C ILE A 119 3.25 -7.94 -7.54
N LEU A 120 3.18 -6.80 -8.23
CA LEU A 120 4.03 -6.51 -9.38
C LEU A 120 5.53 -6.59 -9.02
N CYS A 121 5.91 -6.20 -7.81
CA CYS A 121 7.28 -6.34 -7.28
C CYS A 121 7.72 -7.81 -7.24
N LEU A 122 6.79 -8.73 -6.98
CA LEU A 122 7.05 -10.17 -6.93
C LEU A 122 7.20 -10.81 -8.33
N PHE A 123 6.91 -10.06 -9.40
CA PHE A 123 7.19 -10.44 -10.78
C PHE A 123 8.51 -9.84 -11.31
N GLY A 124 9.41 -9.43 -10.42
CA GLY A 124 10.74 -8.94 -10.76
C GLY A 124 10.79 -7.46 -11.13
N GLU A 125 9.76 -6.68 -10.76
CA GLU A 125 9.90 -5.23 -10.68
C GLU A 125 10.63 -4.87 -9.38
N PRO A 126 11.55 -3.89 -9.41
CA PRO A 126 12.08 -3.34 -8.17
C PRO A 126 10.97 -2.63 -7.39
N GLN A 127 11.07 -2.53 -6.06
CA GLN A 127 9.97 -1.94 -5.27
C GLN A 127 9.68 -0.48 -5.64
N TRP A 128 10.68 0.28 -6.12
CA TRP A 128 10.50 1.66 -6.55
C TRP A 128 9.69 1.83 -7.85
N ALA A 129 9.41 0.74 -8.58
CA ALA A 129 8.75 0.76 -9.89
C ALA A 129 7.24 1.02 -9.86
#